data_AF-A0A818TY28-F1
#
_entry.id   AF-A0A818TY28-F1
#
_cell.length_a   1.000
_cell.length_b   1.000
_cell.length_c   1.000
_cell.angle_alpha   90.00
_cell.angle_beta   90.00
_cell.angle_gamma   90.00
#
_symmetry.space_group_name_H-M   'P 1'
#
loop_
_entity.id
_entity.type
_entity.pdbx_description
1 polymer ?
#
loop_
_entity_poly.entity_id
_entity_poly.type
_entity_poly.pdbx_seq_one_letter_code
_entity_poly.pdbx_strand_id
1 'polypeptide(L)'
;MAFSYGTQQYAATKDDMADAYELGSAMAREQLSAEDRHLLENIGDDAVIVVPGTYDHIHQVLTSLKIPFKTVHQEELLTYPLRPADQTVYVNCASSFPAAVAHRLRKFVDDGGQLITTDWALKNVLEVAFGEFVRHNGQMTGDEVVGIQVNDPTNPIVAGFLPAAKHVDPQWWLESSSYPIEIVDAQRVRVLIKSNELNQKYNAYAVLITFDCGKGNVIHMISHFYLQRSETRGERHKMSSEQFAMDMNVSDGIKAKAKQMSHLNYAQAQSSATSSAFIYNQLAELFSQSTIERMDYVATTSFRAPEFKRIDAPWIGLLILGIIIFLSSIISIAIVFLLWRYFRLRAQLTNQTQTHTLTTNTATGKRPIPVQIEEEQPPTIYETQKMEVFVPTNTDERSHGRYPVRDDIEQVRRFYERTTKAYF
;
A
#
# COMPACT_ATOMS: atom_id res chain seq x y z
N MET A 1 33.51 -14.12 -13.55
CA MET A 1 32.40 -14.59 -14.40
C MET A 1 31.17 -13.79 -14.01
N ALA A 2 30.74 -12.84 -14.84
CA ALA A 2 29.48 -12.13 -14.62
C ALA A 2 28.34 -12.99 -15.18
N PHE A 3 27.45 -13.50 -14.33
CA PHE A 3 26.23 -14.15 -14.77
C PHE A 3 25.30 -13.07 -15.33
N SER A 4 25.21 -12.99 -16.65
CA SER A 4 24.14 -12.27 -17.33
C SER A 4 22.87 -13.12 -17.19
N TYR A 5 22.04 -12.81 -16.19
CA TYR A 5 20.66 -13.29 -16.17
C TYR A 5 19.93 -12.55 -17.29
N GLY A 6 19.54 -13.27 -18.35
CA GLY A 6 18.72 -12.72 -19.41
C GLY A 6 17.32 -12.40 -18.87
N THR A 7 17.07 -11.15 -18.52
CA THR A 7 15.74 -10.68 -18.13
C THR A 7 14.85 -10.61 -19.37
N GLN A 8 13.80 -11.43 -19.44
CA GLN A 8 12.80 -11.31 -20.49
C GLN A 8 11.68 -10.39 -20.01
N GLN A 9 11.51 -9.28 -20.72
CA GLN A 9 10.43 -8.33 -20.50
C GLN A 9 9.19 -8.82 -21.26
N TYR A 10 8.09 -9.08 -20.55
CA TYR A 10 6.82 -9.47 -21.18
C TYR A 10 5.97 -8.21 -21.36
N ALA A 11 5.75 -7.78 -22.60
CA ALA A 11 4.82 -6.70 -22.89
C ALA A 11 3.41 -7.28 -22.92
N ALA A 12 2.62 -7.04 -21.86
CA ALA A 12 1.24 -7.48 -21.78
C ALA A 12 0.39 -6.78 -22.85
N THR A 13 -0.52 -7.51 -23.50
CA THR A 13 -1.54 -6.91 -24.34
C THR A 13 -2.60 -6.19 -23.48
N LYS A 14 -3.43 -5.35 -24.09
CA LYS A 14 -4.54 -4.69 -23.40
C LYS A 14 -5.51 -5.71 -22.77
N ASP A 15 -5.73 -6.84 -23.45
CA ASP A 15 -6.59 -7.92 -22.99
C ASP A 15 -5.95 -8.64 -21.79
N ASP A 16 -4.62 -8.88 -21.83
CA ASP A 16 -3.89 -9.47 -20.71
C ASP A 16 -4.00 -8.58 -19.45
N MET A 17 -3.95 -7.26 -19.61
CA MET A 17 -4.07 -6.33 -18.47
C MET A 17 -5.48 -6.31 -17.89
N ALA A 18 -6.51 -6.39 -18.73
CA ALA A 18 -7.89 -6.48 -18.28
C ALA A 18 -8.10 -7.77 -17.46
N ASP A 19 -7.66 -8.92 -17.98
CA ASP A 19 -7.77 -10.22 -17.31
C ASP A 19 -6.93 -10.25 -16.03
N ALA A 20 -5.71 -9.69 -16.04
CA ALA A 20 -4.88 -9.57 -14.87
C ALA A 20 -5.57 -8.77 -13.77
N TYR A 21 -6.18 -7.63 -14.09
CA TYR A 21 -6.95 -6.85 -13.13
C TYR A 21 -8.24 -7.53 -12.69
N GLU A 22 -8.90 -8.29 -13.55
CA GLU A 22 -10.07 -9.07 -13.17
C GLU A 22 -9.73 -10.20 -12.19
N LEU A 23 -8.57 -10.85 -12.36
CA LEU A 23 -8.05 -11.84 -11.42
C LEU A 23 -7.57 -11.18 -10.12
N GLY A 24 -6.73 -10.15 -10.23
CA GLY A 24 -6.17 -9.42 -9.09
C GLY A 24 -7.24 -8.80 -8.20
N SER A 25 -8.29 -8.23 -8.80
CA SER A 25 -9.47 -7.72 -8.12
C SER A 25 -10.21 -8.81 -7.34
N ALA A 26 -10.44 -9.98 -7.95
CA ALA A 26 -11.10 -11.10 -7.28
C ALA A 26 -10.28 -11.59 -6.07
N MET A 27 -8.96 -11.72 -6.24
CA MET A 27 -8.03 -12.12 -5.17
C MET A 27 -8.03 -11.10 -4.02
N ALA A 28 -7.86 -9.81 -4.33
CA ALA A 28 -7.84 -8.75 -3.33
C ALA A 28 -9.18 -8.66 -2.59
N ARG A 29 -10.31 -8.75 -3.31
CA ARG A 29 -11.64 -8.68 -2.71
C ARG A 29 -11.92 -9.82 -1.73
N GLU A 30 -11.38 -11.02 -1.96
CA GLU A 30 -11.54 -12.14 -1.05
C GLU A 30 -10.82 -11.94 0.29
N GLN A 31 -9.72 -11.20 0.28
CA GLN A 31 -8.93 -10.90 1.48
C GLN A 31 -9.55 -9.79 2.34
N LEU A 32 -10.52 -9.04 1.80
CA LEU A 32 -11.20 -7.97 2.54
C LEU A 32 -12.08 -8.54 3.65
N SER A 33 -12.12 -7.81 4.77
CA SER A 33 -13.06 -8.10 5.84
C SER A 33 -14.51 -8.00 5.35
N ALA A 34 -15.45 -8.61 6.07
CA ALA A 34 -16.86 -8.50 5.70
C ALA A 34 -17.36 -7.04 5.80
N GLU A 35 -16.80 -6.27 6.73
CA GLU A 35 -17.10 -4.86 6.94
C GLU A 35 -16.59 -4.01 5.76
N ASP A 36 -15.33 -4.16 5.38
CA ASP A 36 -14.74 -3.41 4.26
C ASP A 36 -15.45 -3.72 2.95
N ARG A 37 -15.79 -4.99 2.71
CA ARG A 37 -16.57 -5.39 1.52
C ARG A 37 -17.92 -4.69 1.50
N HIS A 38 -18.62 -4.66 2.63
CA HIS A 38 -19.92 -3.98 2.73
C HIS A 38 -19.78 -2.47 2.52
N LEU A 39 -18.75 -1.83 3.08
CA LEU A 39 -18.48 -0.41 2.84
C LEU A 39 -18.27 -0.12 1.35
N LEU A 40 -17.41 -0.90 0.70
CA LEU A 40 -17.06 -0.75 -0.71
C LEU A 40 -18.24 -1.04 -1.66
N GLU A 41 -19.13 -1.94 -1.30
CA GLU A 41 -20.37 -2.23 -2.06
C GLU A 41 -21.40 -1.10 -1.99
N ASN A 42 -21.30 -0.21 -1.00
CA ASN A 42 -22.25 0.87 -0.75
C ASN A 42 -21.65 2.28 -0.98
N ILE A 43 -20.51 2.38 -1.67
CA ILE A 43 -19.93 3.69 -1.97
C ILE A 43 -20.81 4.44 -2.96
N GLY A 44 -20.94 5.76 -2.79
CA GLY A 44 -21.69 6.60 -3.72
C GLY A 44 -20.98 6.78 -5.06
N ASP A 45 -21.75 7.01 -6.12
CA ASP A 45 -21.23 7.11 -7.50
C ASP A 45 -20.21 8.24 -7.73
N ASP A 46 -20.19 9.22 -6.82
CA ASP A 46 -19.28 10.36 -6.85
C ASP A 46 -18.40 10.44 -5.59
N ALA A 47 -18.26 9.33 -4.85
CA ALA A 47 -17.31 9.22 -3.74
C ALA A 47 -15.86 9.11 -4.25
N VAL A 48 -15.68 8.63 -5.49
CA VAL A 48 -14.38 8.60 -6.16
C VAL A 48 -14.41 9.57 -7.34
N ILE A 49 -13.53 10.56 -7.33
CA ILE A 49 -13.34 11.50 -8.43
C ILE A 49 -12.05 11.15 -9.15
N VAL A 50 -12.11 11.03 -10.48
CA VAL A 50 -10.93 10.79 -11.33
C VAL A 50 -10.66 12.03 -12.15
N VAL A 51 -9.47 12.59 -11.99
CA VAL A 51 -8.94 13.68 -12.79
C VAL A 51 -8.00 13.06 -13.82
N PRO A 52 -8.39 13.03 -15.12
CA PRO A 52 -7.60 12.39 -16.15
C PRO A 52 -6.20 12.99 -16.28
N GLY A 53 -5.24 12.13 -16.60
CA GLY A 53 -3.85 12.49 -16.84
C GLY A 53 -3.46 12.23 -18.31
N THR A 54 -2.17 12.27 -18.57
CA THR A 54 -1.60 12.01 -19.90
C THR A 54 -1.42 10.51 -20.17
N TYR A 55 -0.85 9.77 -19.22
CA TYR A 55 -0.44 8.37 -19.43
C TYR A 55 -1.13 7.37 -18.50
N ASP A 56 -1.39 7.74 -17.25
CA ASP A 56 -2.05 6.84 -16.32
C ASP A 56 -3.58 6.79 -16.55
N HIS A 57 -4.17 5.63 -16.29
CA HIS A 57 -5.55 5.27 -16.61
C HIS A 57 -6.26 4.55 -15.45
N ILE A 58 -6.18 5.09 -14.23
CA ILE A 58 -6.88 4.53 -13.05
C ILE A 58 -8.34 4.16 -13.29
N HIS A 59 -9.07 4.90 -14.14
CA HIS A 59 -10.46 4.61 -14.49
C HIS A 59 -10.66 3.18 -15.02
N GLN A 60 -9.68 2.62 -15.72
CA GLN A 60 -9.73 1.24 -16.23
C GLN A 60 -9.57 0.23 -15.10
N VAL A 61 -8.69 0.51 -14.14
CA VAL A 61 -8.53 -0.30 -12.92
C VAL A 61 -9.80 -0.24 -12.08
N LEU A 62 -10.33 0.95 -11.79
CA LEU A 62 -11.59 1.13 -11.04
C LEU A 62 -12.76 0.41 -11.71
N THR A 63 -12.83 0.43 -13.04
CA THR A 63 -13.83 -0.35 -13.80
C THR A 63 -13.70 -1.85 -13.52
N SER A 64 -12.48 -2.41 -13.59
CA SER A 64 -12.24 -3.84 -13.27
C SER A 64 -12.52 -4.18 -11.81
N LEU A 65 -12.32 -3.23 -10.90
CA LEU A 65 -12.63 -3.37 -9.47
C LEU A 65 -14.11 -3.17 -9.14
N LYS A 66 -14.92 -2.75 -10.12
CA LYS A 66 -16.34 -2.39 -9.98
C LYS A 66 -16.56 -1.28 -8.94
N ILE A 67 -15.61 -0.34 -8.88
CA ILE A 67 -15.69 0.83 -8.03
C ILE A 67 -16.29 1.96 -8.88
N PRO A 68 -17.47 2.49 -8.55
CA PRO A 68 -18.02 3.62 -9.28
C PRO A 68 -17.14 4.86 -9.06
N PHE A 69 -17.02 5.67 -10.11
CA PHE A 69 -16.24 6.90 -10.10
C PHE A 69 -16.85 7.93 -11.04
N LYS A 70 -16.50 9.19 -10.80
CA LYS A 70 -16.85 10.30 -11.67
C LYS A 70 -15.61 10.97 -12.22
N THR A 71 -15.55 11.09 -13.53
CA THR A 71 -14.50 11.85 -14.20
C THR A 71 -14.79 13.35 -14.09
N VAL A 72 -13.78 14.11 -13.66
CA VAL A 72 -13.83 15.59 -13.60
C VAL A 72 -12.52 16.11 -14.19
N HIS A 73 -12.60 16.96 -15.22
CA HIS A 73 -11.41 17.51 -15.84
C HIS A 73 -10.77 18.61 -14.97
N GLN A 74 -9.46 18.84 -15.14
CA GLN A 74 -8.72 19.78 -14.29
C GLN A 74 -9.28 21.22 -14.31
N GLU A 75 -9.82 21.65 -15.45
CA GLU A 75 -10.47 22.94 -15.64
C GLU A 75 -11.82 23.05 -14.92
N GLU A 76 -12.51 21.93 -14.72
CA GLU A 76 -13.80 21.86 -14.02
C GLU A 76 -13.61 21.82 -12.51
N LEU A 77 -12.45 21.34 -12.03
CA LEU A 77 -12.18 21.23 -10.60
C LEU A 77 -12.36 22.56 -9.88
N LEU A 78 -12.06 23.71 -10.51
CA LEU A 78 -12.23 25.05 -9.92
C LEU A 78 -13.68 25.44 -9.61
N THR A 79 -14.67 24.70 -10.08
CA THR A 79 -16.08 24.96 -9.76
C THR A 79 -16.79 23.72 -9.24
N TYR A 80 -16.23 22.54 -9.47
CA TYR A 80 -16.80 21.27 -9.04
C TYR A 80 -16.99 21.20 -7.51
N PRO A 81 -18.20 20.87 -6.99
CA PRO A 81 -18.48 20.84 -5.57
C PRO A 81 -17.85 19.61 -4.90
N LEU A 82 -16.56 19.70 -4.57
CA LEU A 82 -15.85 18.67 -3.82
C LEU A 82 -16.40 18.55 -2.39
N ARG A 83 -16.47 17.31 -1.89
CA ARG A 83 -16.94 16.93 -0.55
C ARG A 83 -15.81 16.24 0.23
N PRO A 84 -15.01 17.00 0.98
CA PRO A 84 -13.86 16.47 1.71
C PRO A 84 -14.18 15.28 2.63
N ALA A 85 -15.35 15.26 3.25
CA ALA A 85 -15.69 14.25 4.27
C ALA A 85 -15.89 12.82 3.73
N ASP A 86 -16.12 12.63 2.43
CA ASP A 86 -16.42 11.31 1.86
C ASP A 86 -15.93 11.12 0.42
N GLN A 87 -14.95 11.91 -0.01
CA GLN A 87 -14.37 11.79 -1.35
C GLN A 87 -12.88 11.47 -1.35
N THR A 88 -12.52 10.58 -2.28
CA THR A 88 -11.16 10.42 -2.78
C THR A 88 -11.06 11.08 -4.15
N VAL A 89 -10.06 11.94 -4.34
CA VAL A 89 -9.71 12.50 -5.64
C VAL A 89 -8.43 11.83 -6.15
N TYR A 90 -8.52 11.12 -7.26
CA TYR A 90 -7.38 10.64 -8.02
C TYR A 90 -6.96 11.67 -9.05
N VAL A 91 -5.68 12.02 -9.07
CA VAL A 91 -5.05 12.78 -10.15
C VAL A 91 -4.01 11.89 -10.82
N ASN A 92 -4.35 11.43 -12.01
CA ASN A 92 -3.42 10.67 -12.83
C ASN A 92 -2.23 11.55 -13.25
N CYS A 93 -1.12 10.89 -13.60
CA CYS A 93 0.10 11.52 -14.14
C CYS A 93 -0.22 12.68 -15.09
N ALA A 94 0.10 13.91 -14.67
CA ALA A 94 -0.25 15.14 -15.38
C ALA A 94 1.02 15.86 -15.83
N SER A 95 1.21 16.02 -17.14
CA SER A 95 2.33 16.75 -17.74
C SER A 95 2.25 18.27 -17.53
N SER A 96 1.04 18.78 -17.30
CA SER A 96 0.76 20.14 -16.89
C SER A 96 -0.45 20.14 -15.97
N PHE A 97 -0.45 20.98 -14.94
CA PHE A 97 -1.57 21.13 -14.03
C PHE A 97 -1.63 22.58 -13.54
N PRO A 98 -2.77 23.29 -13.66
CA PRO A 98 -2.82 24.69 -13.27
C PRO A 98 -2.59 24.86 -11.75
N ALA A 99 -1.71 25.78 -11.36
CA ALA A 99 -1.37 26.01 -9.95
C ALA A 99 -2.61 26.33 -9.08
N ALA A 100 -3.56 27.11 -9.62
CA ALA A 100 -4.82 27.41 -8.93
C ALA A 100 -5.63 26.13 -8.60
N VAL A 101 -5.60 25.13 -9.48
CA VAL A 101 -6.25 23.83 -9.28
C VAL A 101 -5.49 23.02 -8.23
N ALA A 102 -4.15 23.01 -8.28
CA ALA A 102 -3.32 22.33 -7.28
C ALA A 102 -3.59 22.88 -5.87
N HIS A 103 -3.63 24.20 -5.70
CA HIS A 103 -3.97 24.83 -4.42
C HIS A 103 -5.42 24.57 -3.99
N ARG A 104 -6.36 24.41 -4.92
CA ARG A 104 -7.72 23.97 -4.59
C ARG A 104 -7.74 22.54 -4.06
N LEU A 105 -6.96 21.63 -4.64
CA LEU A 105 -6.82 20.27 -4.12
C LEU A 105 -6.18 20.27 -2.73
N ARG A 106 -5.20 21.15 -2.47
CA ARG A 106 -4.68 21.37 -1.11
C ARG A 106 -5.78 21.74 -0.13
N LYS A 107 -6.63 22.71 -0.48
CA LYS A 107 -7.77 23.08 0.37
C LYS A 107 -8.72 21.90 0.61
N PHE A 108 -9.02 21.13 -0.43
CA PHE A 108 -9.86 19.93 -0.30
C PHE A 108 -9.28 18.92 0.70
N VAL A 109 -7.97 18.67 0.65
CA VAL A 109 -7.28 17.80 1.60
C VAL A 109 -7.29 18.41 3.00
N ASP A 110 -6.96 19.70 3.14
CA ASP A 110 -6.96 20.40 4.42
C ASP A 110 -8.34 20.29 5.13
N ASP A 111 -9.42 20.29 4.35
CA ASP A 111 -10.80 20.19 4.83
C ASP A 111 -11.26 18.75 5.14
N GLY A 112 -10.43 17.71 4.88
CA GLY A 112 -10.72 16.31 5.21
C GLY A 112 -10.64 15.32 4.05
N GLY A 113 -10.42 15.80 2.83
CA GLY A 113 -10.41 14.98 1.62
C GLY A 113 -9.17 14.12 1.47
N GLN A 114 -9.30 13.02 0.71
CA GLN A 114 -8.17 12.19 0.34
C GLN A 114 -7.73 12.48 -1.08
N LEU A 115 -6.44 12.81 -1.26
CA LEU A 115 -5.84 13.04 -2.57
C LEU A 115 -4.87 11.91 -2.91
N ILE A 116 -5.06 11.29 -4.07
CA ILE A 116 -4.15 10.27 -4.59
C ILE A 116 -3.58 10.75 -5.91
N THR A 117 -2.26 10.71 -6.04
CA THR A 117 -1.55 11.23 -7.22
C THR A 117 -0.56 10.21 -7.75
N THR A 118 -0.33 10.21 -9.07
CA THR A 118 0.68 9.34 -9.70
C THR A 118 1.74 10.13 -10.47
N ASP A 119 2.97 9.64 -10.38
CA ASP A 119 4.09 10.00 -11.24
C ASP A 119 4.30 11.52 -11.42
N TRP A 120 4.07 12.08 -12.62
CA TRP A 120 4.35 13.50 -12.91
C TRP A 120 3.51 14.48 -12.11
N ALA A 121 2.43 14.01 -11.48
CA ALA A 121 1.70 14.79 -10.49
C ALA A 121 2.59 15.18 -9.29
N LEU A 122 3.71 14.50 -9.04
CA LEU A 122 4.70 14.91 -8.03
C LEU A 122 5.15 16.36 -8.26
N LYS A 123 5.59 16.68 -9.47
CA LYS A 123 6.09 18.02 -9.79
C LYS A 123 4.96 19.00 -10.06
N ASN A 124 3.93 18.56 -10.77
CA ASN A 124 2.89 19.46 -11.27
C ASN A 124 1.76 19.73 -10.26
N VAL A 125 1.58 18.87 -9.25
CA VAL A 125 0.55 19.01 -8.21
C VAL A 125 1.18 19.11 -6.83
N LEU A 126 1.99 18.13 -6.43
CA LEU A 126 2.50 18.05 -5.06
C LEU A 126 3.54 19.13 -4.76
N GLU A 127 4.55 19.32 -5.60
CA GLU A 127 5.56 20.35 -5.36
C GLU A 127 4.95 21.77 -5.33
N VAL A 128 3.90 21.99 -6.12
CA VAL A 128 3.18 23.27 -6.18
C VAL A 128 2.37 23.54 -4.91
N ALA A 129 1.66 22.52 -4.39
CA ALA A 129 0.66 22.72 -3.33
C ALA A 129 1.02 22.09 -1.97
N PHE A 130 2.05 21.25 -1.93
CA PHE A 130 2.52 20.45 -0.80
C PHE A 130 4.06 20.34 -0.78
N GLY A 131 4.77 21.31 -1.39
CA GLY A 131 6.23 21.30 -1.55
C GLY A 131 7.02 21.30 -0.24
N GLU A 132 6.37 21.60 0.89
CA GLU A 132 6.96 21.47 2.22
C GLU A 132 7.10 20.01 2.70
N PHE A 133 6.42 19.07 2.05
CA PHE A 133 6.46 17.64 2.39
C PHE A 133 7.37 16.87 1.44
N VAL A 134 7.20 17.09 0.14
CA VAL A 134 7.89 16.34 -0.92
C VAL A 134 8.12 17.20 -2.16
N ARG A 135 9.11 16.80 -2.96
CA ARG A 135 9.40 17.43 -4.25
C ARG A 135 10.01 16.44 -5.23
N HIS A 136 10.10 16.84 -6.49
CA HIS A 136 10.87 16.10 -7.48
C HIS A 136 12.37 16.22 -7.19
N ASN A 137 13.10 15.10 -7.19
CA ASN A 137 14.55 15.11 -6.91
C ASN A 137 15.42 15.64 -8.08
N GLY A 138 14.80 16.04 -9.20
CA GLY A 138 15.48 16.54 -10.39
C GLY A 138 15.94 15.47 -11.38
N GLN A 139 15.71 14.18 -11.13
CA GLN A 139 16.09 13.08 -12.01
C GLN A 139 14.87 12.42 -12.67
N MET A 140 15.09 11.68 -13.75
CA MET A 140 14.04 10.93 -14.45
C MET A 140 14.44 9.46 -14.50
N THR A 141 13.48 8.56 -14.28
CA THR A 141 13.75 7.12 -14.39
C THR A 141 13.92 6.70 -15.85
N GLY A 142 14.60 5.58 -16.08
CA GLY A 142 14.48 4.83 -17.33
C GLY A 142 13.15 4.06 -17.38
N ASP A 143 12.91 3.38 -18.51
CA ASP A 143 11.85 2.37 -18.63
C ASP A 143 12.33 1.08 -17.95
N GLU A 144 11.90 0.85 -16.71
CA GLU A 144 12.43 -0.26 -15.91
C GLU A 144 11.41 -0.78 -14.90
N VAL A 145 11.45 -2.09 -14.65
CA VAL A 145 10.80 -2.64 -13.46
C VAL A 145 11.75 -2.49 -12.28
N VAL A 146 11.25 -2.26 -11.07
CA VAL A 146 12.06 -2.23 -9.85
C VAL A 146 11.52 -3.18 -8.80
N GLY A 147 12.40 -3.84 -8.08
CA GLY A 147 12.02 -4.61 -6.88
C GLY A 147 11.56 -3.68 -5.77
N ILE A 148 10.41 -3.98 -5.16
CA ILE A 148 9.82 -3.17 -4.08
C ILE A 148 9.81 -3.92 -2.74
N GLN A 149 9.72 -3.16 -1.65
CA GLN A 149 9.58 -3.69 -0.30
C GLN A 149 8.55 -2.87 0.47
N VAL A 150 7.62 -3.54 1.14
CA VAL A 150 6.72 -2.90 2.09
C VAL A 150 7.52 -2.50 3.33
N ASN A 151 7.48 -1.21 3.65
CA ASN A 151 8.26 -0.62 4.74
C ASN A 151 7.46 -0.56 6.05
N ASP A 152 6.13 -0.45 5.97
CA ASP A 152 5.21 -0.53 7.11
C ASP A 152 4.06 -1.50 6.78
N PRO A 153 4.23 -2.81 7.03
CA PRO A 153 3.23 -3.83 6.71
C PRO A 153 1.98 -3.78 7.61
N THR A 154 2.01 -2.98 8.67
CA THR A 154 0.87 -2.82 9.58
C THR A 154 -0.04 -1.66 9.19
N ASN A 155 0.43 -0.77 8.30
CA ASN A 155 -0.37 0.33 7.80
C ASN A 155 -1.58 -0.20 7.01
N PRO A 156 -2.82 0.24 7.30
CA PRO A 156 -4.02 -0.25 6.62
C PRO A 156 -3.96 -0.17 5.10
N ILE A 157 -3.32 0.87 4.55
CA ILE A 157 -3.20 1.09 3.09
C ILE A 157 -2.44 -0.06 2.41
N VAL A 158 -1.44 -0.64 3.09
CA VAL A 158 -0.60 -1.72 2.57
C VAL A 158 -0.68 -3.01 3.40
N ALA A 159 -1.72 -3.14 4.22
CA ALA A 159 -2.00 -4.37 4.96
C ALA A 159 -2.48 -5.46 3.98
N GLY A 160 -1.90 -6.66 4.09
CA GLY A 160 -2.28 -7.80 3.21
C GLY A 160 -1.88 -7.64 1.73
N PHE A 161 -1.15 -6.57 1.39
CA PHE A 161 -0.76 -6.20 0.03
C PHE A 161 0.11 -7.25 -0.67
N LEU A 162 0.92 -7.95 0.12
CA LEU A 162 1.81 -9.02 -0.32
C LEU A 162 1.59 -10.22 0.58
N PRO A 163 1.64 -11.45 0.06
CA PRO A 163 1.50 -12.63 0.90
C PRO A 163 2.61 -12.63 1.96
N ALA A 164 2.28 -13.15 3.15
CA ALA A 164 3.26 -13.49 4.17
C ALA A 164 4.26 -14.58 3.72
N ALA A 165 4.11 -15.10 2.50
CA ALA A 165 5.07 -15.98 1.86
C ALA A 165 6.43 -15.29 1.80
N LYS A 166 7.44 -15.87 2.46
CA LYS A 166 8.83 -15.53 2.20
C LYS A 166 9.06 -15.71 0.69
N HIS A 167 9.71 -14.75 0.03
CA HIS A 167 10.18 -14.82 -1.37
C HIS A 167 9.16 -14.46 -2.48
N VAL A 168 8.27 -13.49 -2.26
CA VAL A 168 7.41 -12.98 -3.36
C VAL A 168 8.10 -11.98 -4.30
N ASP A 169 9.25 -11.42 -3.92
CA ASP A 169 10.07 -10.48 -4.71
C ASP A 169 9.25 -9.49 -5.59
N PRO A 170 8.27 -8.78 -5.00
CA PRO A 170 7.33 -7.97 -5.75
C PRO A 170 8.03 -6.87 -6.55
N GLN A 171 7.43 -6.53 -7.68
CA GLN A 171 8.01 -5.59 -8.61
C GLN A 171 6.97 -4.66 -9.19
N TRP A 172 7.32 -3.38 -9.32
CA TRP A 172 6.50 -2.38 -9.98
C TRP A 172 7.26 -1.77 -11.15
N TRP A 173 6.53 -1.44 -12.20
CA TRP A 173 7.08 -0.79 -13.37
C TRP A 173 7.16 0.72 -13.18
N LEU A 174 8.30 1.29 -13.53
CA LEU A 174 8.52 2.72 -13.65
C LEU A 174 8.60 3.04 -15.15
N GLU A 175 7.70 3.89 -15.62
CA GLU A 175 7.74 4.34 -17.01
C GLU A 175 9.03 5.14 -17.25
N SER A 176 9.46 5.20 -18.52
CA SER A 176 10.47 6.17 -18.91
C SER A 176 10.04 7.56 -18.44
N SER A 177 10.94 8.21 -17.72
CA SER A 177 10.77 9.54 -17.17
C SER A 177 9.81 9.67 -16.00
N SER A 178 9.54 8.60 -15.23
CA SER A 178 8.86 8.77 -13.95
C SER A 178 9.68 9.62 -12.97
N TYR A 179 9.01 10.30 -12.03
CA TYR A 179 9.65 11.29 -11.15
C TYR A 179 10.00 10.73 -9.76
N PRO A 180 11.30 10.49 -9.46
CA PRO A 180 11.69 10.03 -8.14
C PRO A 180 11.42 11.08 -7.05
N ILE A 181 10.95 10.57 -5.91
CA ILE A 181 10.43 11.36 -4.81
C ILE A 181 11.57 11.75 -3.87
N GLU A 182 11.77 13.05 -3.68
CA GLU A 182 12.54 13.58 -2.57
C GLU A 182 11.60 13.90 -1.40
N ILE A 183 11.92 13.34 -0.23
CA ILE A 183 11.20 13.62 1.01
C ILE A 183 11.83 14.83 1.66
N VAL A 184 11.07 15.93 1.72
CA VAL A 184 11.50 17.20 2.33
C VAL A 184 11.31 17.14 3.85
N ASP A 185 10.19 16.58 4.30
CA ASP A 185 9.88 16.44 5.73
C ASP A 185 9.71 14.96 6.13
N ALA A 186 10.82 14.36 6.58
CA ALA A 186 10.85 12.96 7.00
C ALA A 186 10.09 12.68 8.31
N GLN A 187 9.66 13.70 9.06
CA GLN A 187 8.86 13.52 10.28
C GLN A 187 7.37 13.37 9.95
N ARG A 188 6.91 14.05 8.89
CA ARG A 188 5.50 14.05 8.48
C ARG A 188 5.20 13.09 7.32
N VAL A 189 6.20 12.76 6.51
CA VAL A 189 6.03 11.84 5.37
C VAL A 189 6.36 10.41 5.77
N ARG A 190 5.39 9.51 5.60
CA ARG A 190 5.57 8.07 5.79
C ARG A 190 5.82 7.40 4.44
N VAL A 191 6.90 6.62 4.36
CA VAL A 191 7.17 5.75 3.21
C VAL A 191 6.56 4.39 3.46
N LEU A 192 5.57 4.02 2.66
CA LEU A 192 4.84 2.76 2.77
C LEU A 192 5.51 1.65 1.95
N ILE A 193 6.00 2.01 0.76
CA ILE A 193 6.74 1.11 -0.13
C ILE A 193 8.03 1.79 -0.55
N LYS A 194 9.13 1.04 -0.49
CA LYS A 194 10.46 1.49 -0.92
C LYS A 194 11.06 0.57 -1.98
N SER A 195 12.11 1.05 -2.65
CA SER A 195 12.94 0.25 -3.54
C SER A 195 14.42 0.57 -3.33
N ASN A 196 15.21 -0.45 -3.02
CA ASN A 196 16.67 -0.33 -2.95
C ASN A 196 17.29 -0.06 -4.32
N GLU A 197 16.71 -0.59 -5.41
CA GLU A 197 17.19 -0.38 -6.78
C GLU A 197 17.00 1.08 -7.20
N LEU A 198 15.83 1.65 -6.89
CA LEU A 198 15.56 3.08 -7.11
C LEU A 198 16.59 3.94 -6.34
N ASN A 199 16.89 3.57 -5.09
CA ASN A 199 17.84 4.32 -4.27
C ASN A 199 19.25 4.33 -4.87
N GLN A 200 19.71 3.17 -5.34
CA GLN A 200 21.03 3.02 -5.94
C GLN A 200 21.18 3.80 -7.24
N LYS A 201 20.14 3.81 -8.08
CA LYS A 201 20.19 4.44 -9.41
C LYS A 201 19.89 5.93 -9.36
N TYR A 202 18.93 6.35 -8.54
CA TYR A 202 18.35 7.69 -8.61
C TYR A 202 18.48 8.49 -7.32
N ASN A 203 19.16 7.96 -6.30
CA ASN A 203 19.26 8.57 -4.97
C ASN A 203 17.88 8.94 -4.37
N ALA A 204 16.88 8.11 -4.65
CA ALA A 204 15.52 8.21 -4.13
C ALA A 204 15.02 6.79 -3.88
N TYR A 205 14.46 6.51 -2.72
CA TYR A 205 14.06 5.15 -2.35
C TYR A 205 12.54 4.98 -2.24
N ALA A 206 11.78 6.07 -2.16
CA ALA A 206 10.35 6.02 -1.95
C ALA A 206 9.61 5.68 -3.24
N VAL A 207 8.71 4.70 -3.16
CA VAL A 207 7.85 4.25 -4.27
C VAL A 207 6.40 4.63 -4.01
N LEU A 208 5.93 4.45 -2.77
CA LEU A 208 4.62 4.86 -2.30
C LEU A 208 4.78 5.58 -0.97
N ILE A 209 4.24 6.78 -0.87
CA ILE A 209 4.26 7.61 0.33
C ILE A 209 2.86 8.01 0.74
N THR A 210 2.72 8.36 2.02
CA THR A 210 1.52 9.01 2.55
C THR A 210 1.90 10.08 3.56
N PHE A 211 1.14 11.16 3.63
CA PHE A 211 1.26 12.17 4.68
C PHE A 211 -0.08 12.84 4.95
N ASP A 212 -0.27 13.25 6.19
CA ASP A 212 -1.48 13.91 6.64
C ASP A 212 -1.34 15.42 6.42
N CYS A 213 -2.43 16.06 6.01
CA CYS A 213 -2.47 17.49 5.75
C CYS A 213 -3.82 18.08 6.14
N GLY A 214 -3.82 18.97 7.14
CA GLY A 214 -5.05 19.42 7.79
C GLY A 214 -5.81 18.22 8.37
N LYS A 215 -7.03 17.98 7.89
CA LYS A 215 -7.88 16.86 8.32
C LYS A 215 -7.84 15.65 7.38
N GLY A 216 -7.27 15.82 6.19
CA GLY A 216 -7.22 14.77 5.17
C GLY A 216 -5.83 14.20 5.01
N ASN A 217 -5.66 13.39 3.97
CA ASN A 217 -4.39 12.76 3.66
C ASN A 217 -4.05 12.80 2.16
N VAL A 218 -2.75 12.77 1.87
CA VAL A 218 -2.21 12.66 0.52
C VAL A 218 -1.48 11.34 0.39
N ILE A 219 -1.77 10.60 -0.67
CA ILE A 219 -1.04 9.40 -1.07
C ILE A 219 -0.43 9.65 -2.44
N HIS A 220 0.84 9.31 -2.61
CA HIS A 220 1.53 9.47 -3.87
C HIS A 220 2.36 8.26 -4.23
N MET A 221 2.28 7.84 -5.48
CA MET A 221 3.12 6.79 -6.04
C MET A 221 3.89 7.29 -7.27
N ILE A 222 5.14 6.83 -7.39
CA ILE A 222 5.98 7.11 -8.57
C ILE A 222 5.49 6.36 -9.83
N SER A 223 4.81 5.23 -9.65
CA SER A 223 4.32 4.36 -10.73
C SER A 223 2.92 4.78 -11.21
N HIS A 224 2.48 4.23 -12.34
CA HIS A 224 1.09 4.33 -12.81
C HIS A 224 0.23 3.20 -12.23
N PHE A 225 -1.07 3.43 -12.13
CA PHE A 225 -2.01 2.40 -11.70
C PHE A 225 -2.24 1.36 -12.80
N TYR A 226 -2.74 1.76 -13.97
CA TYR A 226 -3.19 0.80 -14.97
C TYR A 226 -2.03 0.16 -15.74
N LEU A 227 -1.05 1.00 -16.07
CA LEU A 227 0.12 0.67 -16.84
C LEU A 227 1.13 -0.03 -15.92
N GLN A 228 0.98 -1.34 -15.80
CA GLN A 228 1.91 -2.19 -15.05
C GLN A 228 2.57 -3.18 -16.01
N ARG A 229 3.89 -3.10 -16.13
CA ARG A 229 4.71 -4.14 -16.76
C ARG A 229 5.32 -4.99 -15.67
N SER A 230 5.57 -6.25 -15.99
CA SER A 230 6.21 -7.17 -15.05
C SER A 230 7.41 -7.82 -15.72
N GLU A 231 8.47 -8.00 -14.95
CA GLU A 231 9.67 -8.70 -15.41
C GLU A 231 9.74 -10.10 -14.82
N THR A 232 10.20 -11.04 -15.63
CA THR A 232 10.36 -12.44 -15.21
C THR A 232 11.76 -12.71 -14.64
N ARG A 233 12.18 -11.91 -13.63
CA ARG A 233 13.54 -11.98 -13.06
C ARG A 233 13.85 -13.30 -12.37
N GLY A 234 12.89 -13.80 -11.58
CA GLY A 234 13.00 -15.08 -10.88
C GLY A 234 12.19 -16.17 -11.55
N GLU A 235 12.52 -17.43 -11.25
CA GLU A 235 11.74 -18.58 -11.73
C GLU A 235 10.28 -18.51 -11.27
N ARG A 236 10.01 -17.92 -10.09
CA ARG A 236 8.64 -17.68 -9.62
C ARG A 236 7.84 -16.76 -10.55
N HIS A 237 8.44 -15.68 -11.04
CA HIS A 237 7.75 -14.73 -11.92
C HIS A 237 7.34 -15.36 -13.25
N LYS A 238 8.03 -16.43 -13.67
CA LYS A 238 7.70 -17.23 -14.85
C LYS A 238 6.62 -18.29 -14.61
N MET A 239 6.27 -18.55 -13.34
CA MET A 239 5.20 -19.51 -13.00
C MET A 239 3.84 -18.97 -13.46
N SER A 240 2.82 -19.81 -13.41
CA SER A 240 1.47 -19.43 -13.79
C SER A 240 0.83 -18.48 -12.76
N SER A 241 -0.17 -17.73 -13.22
CA SER A 241 -1.11 -17.01 -12.35
C SER A 241 -1.82 -17.96 -11.36
N GLU A 242 -2.07 -19.22 -11.74
CA GLU A 242 -2.60 -20.26 -10.85
C GLU A 242 -1.68 -20.52 -9.66
N GLN A 243 -0.36 -20.59 -9.87
CA GLN A 243 0.60 -20.75 -8.79
C GLN A 243 0.58 -19.55 -7.83
N PHE A 244 0.46 -18.32 -8.37
CA PHE A 244 0.29 -17.14 -7.53
C PHE A 244 -0.99 -17.20 -6.69
N ALA A 245 -2.12 -17.62 -7.29
CA ALA A 245 -3.36 -17.83 -6.56
C ALA A 245 -3.21 -18.89 -5.43
N MET A 246 -2.50 -19.99 -5.69
CA MET A 246 -2.18 -20.98 -4.65
C MET A 246 -1.34 -20.39 -3.52
N ASP A 247 -0.31 -19.62 -3.83
CA ASP A 247 0.57 -18.97 -2.84
C ASP A 247 -0.20 -17.95 -1.97
N MET A 248 -1.21 -17.30 -2.53
CA MET A 248 -2.11 -16.37 -1.83
C MET A 248 -3.18 -17.07 -0.99
N ASN A 249 -3.25 -18.40 -1.02
CA ASN A 249 -4.23 -19.21 -0.28
C ASN A 249 -5.69 -18.76 -0.52
N VAL A 250 -6.01 -18.38 -1.77
CA VAL A 250 -7.38 -18.00 -2.15
C VAL A 250 -8.29 -19.21 -2.31
N SER A 251 -9.58 -18.99 -2.47
CA SER A 251 -10.57 -20.04 -2.69
C SER A 251 -10.34 -20.82 -4.00
N ASP A 252 -10.85 -22.04 -4.05
CA ASP A 252 -10.72 -22.90 -5.24
C ASP A 252 -11.42 -22.32 -6.48
N GLY A 253 -12.44 -21.49 -6.28
CA GLY A 253 -13.10 -20.74 -7.37
C GLY A 253 -12.14 -19.75 -8.03
N ILE A 254 -11.37 -19.00 -7.23
CA ILE A 254 -10.37 -18.05 -7.76
C ILE A 254 -9.19 -18.80 -8.37
N LYS A 255 -8.73 -19.91 -7.77
CA LYS A 255 -7.69 -20.77 -8.39
C LYS A 255 -8.14 -21.30 -9.75
N ALA A 256 -9.38 -21.76 -9.87
CA ALA A 256 -9.94 -22.22 -11.14
C ALA A 256 -10.00 -21.10 -12.18
N LYS A 257 -10.36 -19.87 -11.78
CA LYS A 257 -10.32 -18.69 -12.64
C LYS A 257 -8.89 -18.38 -13.12
N ALA A 258 -7.92 -18.38 -12.21
CA ALA A 258 -6.51 -18.17 -12.55
C ALA A 258 -6.01 -19.21 -13.56
N LYS A 259 -6.40 -20.48 -13.39
CA LYS A 259 -6.09 -21.56 -14.32
C LYS A 259 -6.69 -21.35 -15.72
N GLN A 260 -7.89 -20.79 -15.81
CA GLN A 260 -8.52 -20.44 -17.10
C GLN A 260 -7.76 -19.30 -17.79
N MET A 261 -7.22 -18.35 -17.03
CA MET A 261 -6.36 -17.26 -17.49
C MET A 261 -4.90 -17.72 -17.65
N SER A 262 -4.71 -18.82 -18.38
CA SER A 262 -3.40 -19.50 -18.56
C SER A 262 -2.36 -18.67 -19.33
N HIS A 263 -2.76 -17.61 -20.01
CA HIS A 263 -1.87 -16.66 -20.67
C HIS A 263 -1.19 -15.70 -19.68
N LEU A 264 -1.72 -15.58 -18.44
CA LEU A 264 -1.13 -14.76 -17.39
C LEU A 264 -0.07 -15.52 -16.60
N ASN A 265 1.04 -14.86 -16.35
CA ASN A 265 2.07 -15.35 -15.44
C ASN A 265 1.90 -14.81 -14.01
N TYR A 266 2.73 -15.33 -13.11
CA TYR A 266 2.76 -14.99 -11.69
C TYR A 266 2.98 -13.50 -11.48
N ALA A 267 3.89 -12.89 -12.24
CA ALA A 267 4.26 -11.49 -12.05
C ALA A 267 3.14 -10.53 -12.46
N GLN A 268 2.42 -10.84 -13.55
CA GLN A 268 1.23 -10.08 -13.96
C GLN A 268 0.12 -10.17 -12.91
N ALA A 269 -0.18 -11.38 -12.42
CA ALA A 269 -1.19 -11.59 -11.39
C ALA A 269 -0.80 -10.93 -10.05
N GLN A 270 0.48 -10.96 -9.68
CA GLN A 270 0.99 -10.29 -8.50
C GLN A 270 0.87 -8.77 -8.60
N SER A 271 1.32 -8.19 -9.71
CA SER A 271 1.25 -6.75 -9.92
C SER A 271 -0.21 -6.26 -9.85
N SER A 272 -1.11 -6.92 -10.58
CA SER A 272 -2.53 -6.53 -10.58
C SER A 272 -3.22 -6.75 -9.22
N ALA A 273 -2.89 -7.82 -8.50
CA ALA A 273 -3.44 -8.08 -7.16
C ALA A 273 -2.96 -7.03 -6.14
N THR A 274 -1.67 -6.66 -6.17
CA THR A 274 -1.12 -5.63 -5.27
C THR A 274 -1.76 -4.26 -5.52
N SER A 275 -1.88 -3.86 -6.80
CA SER A 275 -2.57 -2.63 -7.21
C SER A 275 -4.05 -2.65 -6.83
N SER A 276 -4.71 -3.80 -6.94
CA SER A 276 -6.13 -3.92 -6.58
C SER A 276 -6.34 -3.82 -5.06
N ALA A 277 -5.51 -4.51 -4.28
CA ALA A 277 -5.53 -4.46 -2.82
C ALA A 277 -5.28 -3.04 -2.31
N PHE A 278 -4.33 -2.31 -2.91
CA PHE A 278 -4.11 -0.90 -2.60
C PHE A 278 -5.38 -0.07 -2.68
N ILE A 279 -6.06 -0.15 -3.83
CA ILE A 279 -7.24 0.67 -4.08
C ILE A 279 -8.34 0.31 -3.08
N TYR A 280 -8.59 -0.98 -2.83
CA TYR A 280 -9.60 -1.37 -1.85
C TYR A 280 -9.25 -0.89 -0.43
N ASN A 281 -8.01 -1.06 0.00
CA ASN A 281 -7.57 -0.69 1.34
C ASN A 281 -7.69 0.82 1.60
N GLN A 282 -7.25 1.67 0.67
CA GLN A 282 -7.32 3.12 0.88
C GLN A 282 -8.75 3.66 0.87
N LEU A 283 -9.65 3.06 0.07
CA LEU A 283 -11.07 3.41 0.10
C LEU A 283 -11.70 2.95 1.41
N ALA A 284 -11.45 1.69 1.82
CA ALA A 284 -11.99 1.15 3.06
C ALA A 284 -11.57 1.99 4.27
N GLU A 285 -10.31 2.41 4.32
CA GLU A 285 -9.79 3.30 5.38
C GLU A 285 -10.57 4.64 5.42
N LEU A 286 -10.76 5.31 4.27
CA LEU A 286 -11.50 6.57 4.22
C LEU A 286 -12.96 6.40 4.66
N PHE A 287 -13.64 5.36 4.18
CA PHE A 287 -15.05 5.14 4.49
C PHE A 287 -15.27 4.66 5.93
N SER A 288 -14.32 3.94 6.50
CA SER A 288 -14.32 3.59 7.92
C SER A 288 -14.20 4.85 8.79
N GLN A 289 -13.23 5.72 8.50
CA GLN A 289 -13.03 6.97 9.24
C GLN A 289 -14.25 7.91 9.15
N SER A 290 -14.79 8.12 7.94
CA SER A 290 -15.98 8.98 7.76
C SER A 290 -17.23 8.43 8.45
N THR A 291 -17.37 7.09 8.55
CA THR A 291 -18.47 6.47 9.29
C THR A 291 -18.35 6.74 10.79
N ILE A 292 -17.14 6.61 11.35
CA ILE A 292 -16.87 6.91 12.77
C ILE A 292 -17.16 8.38 13.07
N GLU A 293 -16.67 9.31 12.25
CA GLU A 293 -16.93 10.75 12.45
C GLU A 293 -18.43 11.08 12.38
N ARG A 294 -19.19 10.44 11.47
CA ARG A 294 -20.65 10.61 11.40
C ARG A 294 -21.34 10.06 12.64
N MET A 295 -20.91 8.92 13.16
CA MET A 295 -21.46 8.34 14.39
C MET A 295 -21.17 9.23 15.61
N ASP A 296 -19.97 9.78 15.72
CA ASP A 296 -19.59 10.71 16.78
C ASP A 296 -20.36 12.03 16.67
N TYR A 297 -20.59 12.54 15.45
CA TYR A 297 -21.44 13.72 15.22
C TYR A 297 -22.89 13.46 15.61
N VAL A 298 -23.46 12.30 15.27
CA VAL A 298 -24.83 11.94 15.67
C VAL A 298 -24.91 11.73 17.19
N ALA A 299 -23.93 11.09 17.81
CA ALA A 299 -23.88 10.93 19.26
C ALA A 299 -23.80 12.28 20.00
N THR A 300 -22.99 13.22 19.50
CA THR A 300 -22.84 14.55 20.10
C THR A 300 -24.03 15.48 19.83
N THR A 301 -24.70 15.37 18.67
CA THR A 301 -25.89 16.17 18.35
C THR A 301 -27.19 15.59 18.95
N SER A 302 -27.27 14.28 19.14
CA SER A 302 -28.38 13.62 19.87
C SER A 302 -28.27 13.77 21.39
N PHE A 303 -27.10 14.15 21.92
CA PHE A 303 -26.89 14.56 23.31
C PHE A 303 -27.00 16.09 23.54
N ARG A 304 -27.72 16.82 22.68
CA ARG A 304 -28.24 18.13 23.08
C ARG A 304 -29.45 17.88 23.99
N ALA A 305 -29.17 17.72 25.29
CA ALA A 305 -30.20 17.53 26.30
C ALA A 305 -31.30 18.58 26.09
N PRO A 306 -32.58 18.18 25.94
CA PRO A 306 -33.65 19.17 25.97
C PRO A 306 -33.53 19.93 27.29
N GLU A 307 -33.82 21.24 27.29
CA GLU A 307 -33.94 22.02 28.52
C GLU A 307 -34.99 21.34 29.42
N PHE A 308 -34.53 20.41 30.25
CA PHE A 308 -35.33 19.83 31.29
C PHE A 308 -35.53 20.95 32.31
N LYS A 309 -36.75 21.49 32.36
CA LYS A 309 -37.26 22.12 33.57
C LYS A 309 -36.85 21.22 34.73
N ARG A 310 -36.06 21.75 35.67
CA ARG A 310 -35.70 21.06 36.91
C ARG A 310 -36.96 20.43 37.50
N ILE A 311 -37.06 19.10 37.39
CA ILE A 311 -37.99 18.33 38.18
C ILE A 311 -37.22 18.06 39.47
N ASP A 312 -37.52 18.83 40.51
CA ASP A 312 -36.99 18.61 41.87
C ASP A 312 -37.64 17.34 42.45
N ALA A 313 -37.19 16.19 41.96
CA ALA A 313 -37.63 14.86 42.38
C ALA A 313 -36.44 14.13 43.02
N PRO A 314 -36.19 14.29 44.33
CA PRO A 314 -35.04 13.71 45.01
C PRO A 314 -34.98 12.17 44.94
N TRP A 315 -36.09 11.51 44.62
CA TRP A 315 -36.15 10.06 44.42
C TRP A 315 -35.47 9.57 43.13
N ILE A 316 -35.34 10.41 42.09
CA ILE A 316 -34.67 10.03 40.84
C ILE A 316 -33.16 9.82 41.08
N GLY A 317 -32.53 10.66 41.89
CA GLY A 317 -31.12 10.51 42.26
C GLY A 317 -30.85 9.21 43.03
N LEU A 318 -31.76 8.82 43.93
CA LEU A 318 -31.68 7.54 44.64
C LEU A 318 -31.88 6.34 43.70
N LEU A 319 -32.76 6.45 42.70
CA LEU A 319 -32.98 5.41 41.71
C LEU A 319 -31.74 5.18 40.82
N ILE A 320 -31.13 6.27 40.34
CA ILE A 320 -29.90 6.22 39.55
C ILE A 320 -28.76 5.62 40.38
N LEU A 321 -28.60 6.06 41.64
CA LEU A 321 -27.59 5.49 42.54
C LEU A 321 -27.82 3.99 42.78
N GLY A 322 -29.07 3.56 42.94
CA GLY A 322 -29.44 2.15 43.05
C GLY A 322 -29.06 1.33 41.82
N ILE A 323 -29.30 1.87 40.62
CA ILE A 323 -28.91 1.21 39.35
C ILE A 323 -27.39 1.09 39.25
N ILE A 324 -26.63 2.13 39.62
CA ILE A 324 -25.16 2.10 39.60
C ILE A 324 -24.64 1.03 40.56
N ILE A 325 -25.17 0.96 41.79
CA ILE A 325 -24.77 -0.06 42.77
C ILE A 325 -25.09 -1.47 42.25
N PHE A 326 -26.27 -1.66 41.64
CA PHE A 326 -26.66 -2.94 41.07
C PHE A 326 -25.74 -3.38 39.92
N LEU A 327 -25.43 -2.48 38.98
CA LEU A 327 -24.51 -2.76 37.87
C LEU A 327 -23.08 -3.05 38.36
N SER A 328 -22.59 -2.30 39.35
CA SER A 328 -21.26 -2.55 39.94
C SER A 328 -21.18 -3.93 40.61
N SER A 329 -22.29 -4.42 41.17
CA SER A 329 -22.39 -5.75 41.77
C SER A 329 -22.35 -6.84 40.71
N ILE A 330 -23.03 -6.67 39.57
CA ILE A 330 -22.98 -7.60 38.43
C ILE A 330 -21.56 -7.71 37.88
N ILE A 331 -20.88 -6.56 37.69
CA ILE A 331 -19.49 -6.54 37.20
C ILE A 331 -18.56 -7.27 38.17
N SER A 332 -18.72 -7.03 39.47
CA SER A 332 -17.91 -7.71 40.51
C SER A 332 -18.11 -9.23 40.48
N ILE A 333 -19.35 -9.71 40.31
CA ILE A 333 -19.65 -11.15 40.18
C ILE A 333 -19.00 -11.72 38.91
N ALA A 334 -19.06 -11.01 37.78
CA ALA A 334 -18.46 -11.44 36.53
C ALA A 334 -16.93 -11.57 36.65
N ILE A 335 -16.26 -10.62 37.32
CA ILE A 335 -14.82 -10.67 37.58
C ILE A 335 -14.46 -11.89 38.44
N VAL A 336 -15.20 -12.15 39.51
CA VAL A 336 -14.99 -13.33 40.37
C VAL A 336 -15.14 -14.62 39.56
N PHE A 337 -16.13 -14.70 38.68
CA PHE A 337 -16.35 -15.86 37.82
C PHE A 337 -15.19 -16.08 36.82
N LEU A 338 -14.68 -15.01 36.21
CA LEU A 338 -13.53 -15.06 35.31
C LEU A 338 -12.26 -15.50 36.04
N LEU A 339 -12.02 -14.97 37.24
CA LEU A 339 -10.88 -15.38 38.08
C LEU A 339 -11.00 -16.86 38.49
N TRP A 340 -12.18 -17.32 38.92
CA TRP A 340 -12.40 -18.73 39.24
C TRP A 340 -12.12 -19.63 38.03
N ARG A 341 -12.61 -19.25 36.84
CA ARG A 341 -12.36 -19.98 35.59
C ARG A 341 -10.87 -20.05 35.26
N TYR A 342 -10.15 -18.93 35.42
CA TYR A 342 -8.71 -18.87 35.21
C TYR A 342 -7.94 -19.81 36.15
N PHE A 343 -8.24 -19.78 37.45
CA PHE A 343 -7.59 -20.67 38.42
C PHE A 343 -7.92 -22.14 38.19
N ARG A 344 -9.15 -22.47 37.78
CA ARG A 344 -9.55 -23.83 37.43
C ARG A 344 -8.76 -24.37 36.23
N LEU A 345 -8.61 -23.57 35.17
CA LEU A 345 -7.80 -23.93 34.00
C LEU A 345 -6.33 -24.11 34.36
N ARG A 346 -5.78 -23.21 35.18
CA ARG A 346 -4.39 -23.31 35.65
C ARG A 346 -4.15 -24.59 36.45
N ALA A 347 -5.07 -24.98 37.34
CA ALA A 347 -4.96 -26.22 38.10
C ALA A 347 -4.99 -27.48 37.20
N GLN A 348 -5.77 -27.46 36.11
CA GLN A 348 -5.78 -28.57 35.13
C GLN A 348 -4.44 -28.72 34.40
N LEU A 349 -3.81 -27.60 34.02
CA LEU A 349 -2.50 -27.60 33.36
C LEU A 349 -1.38 -28.11 34.27
N THR A 350 -1.40 -27.74 35.56
CA THR A 350 -0.42 -28.24 36.54
C THR A 350 -0.53 -29.75 36.73
N ASN A 351 -1.74 -30.31 36.74
CA ASN A 351 -1.96 -31.75 36.88
C ASN A 351 -1.53 -32.56 35.65
N GLN A 352 -1.62 -32.00 34.44
CA GLN A 352 -1.10 -32.65 33.22
C GLN A 352 0.42 -32.72 33.16
N THR A 353 1.12 -31.78 33.81
CA THR A 353 2.58 -31.75 33.79
C THR A 353 3.19 -32.83 34.71
N GLN A 354 2.49 -33.22 35.79
CA GLN A 354 2.94 -34.28 36.69
C GLN A 354 2.77 -35.70 36.11
N THR A 355 1.75 -35.96 35.29
CA THR A 355 1.53 -37.28 34.68
C THR A 355 2.53 -37.63 33.58
N HIS A 356 3.19 -36.65 32.95
CA HIS A 356 4.22 -36.89 31.94
C HIS A 356 5.62 -37.16 32.49
N THR A 357 5.85 -36.98 33.81
CA THR A 357 7.18 -37.18 34.41
C THR A 357 7.34 -38.58 35.05
N LEU A 358 6.28 -39.39 35.13
CA LEU A 358 6.30 -40.70 35.81
C LEU A 358 6.21 -41.93 34.88
N THR A 359 6.17 -41.74 33.55
CA THR A 359 5.98 -42.85 32.58
C THR A 359 7.14 -43.08 31.62
N THR A 360 8.32 -42.53 31.87
CA THR A 360 9.52 -42.77 31.05
C THR A 360 10.70 -43.26 31.88
N ASN A 361 10.53 -44.33 32.66
CA ASN A 361 11.68 -45.07 33.22
C ASN A 361 11.35 -46.54 33.51
N THR A 362 11.13 -47.34 32.47
CA THR A 362 11.44 -48.77 32.49
C THR A 362 11.58 -49.29 31.06
N ALA A 363 12.61 -50.13 30.85
CA ALA A 363 12.95 -50.88 29.63
C ALA A 363 13.78 -50.13 28.58
N THR A 364 15.12 -50.21 28.71
CA THR A 364 15.94 -51.18 27.95
C THR A 364 17.41 -50.95 28.25
N GLY A 365 18.09 -52.01 28.71
CA GLY A 365 19.52 -51.98 28.98
C GLY A 365 20.32 -51.90 27.69
N LYS A 366 21.02 -50.77 27.49
CA LYS A 366 22.21 -50.70 26.65
C LYS A 366 23.24 -49.81 27.36
N ARG A 367 24.48 -50.31 27.43
CA ARG A 367 25.62 -49.59 28.02
C ARG A 367 25.92 -48.33 27.20
N PRO A 368 26.30 -47.20 27.84
CA PRO A 368 26.67 -46.00 27.12
C PRO A 368 28.07 -46.15 26.51
N ILE A 369 28.18 -45.79 25.24
CA ILE A 369 29.44 -45.53 24.53
C ILE A 369 29.82 -44.08 24.84
N PRO A 370 31.06 -43.77 25.24
CA PRO A 370 31.47 -42.39 25.48
C PRO A 370 31.60 -41.66 24.14
N VAL A 371 30.74 -40.66 23.92
CA VAL A 371 30.87 -39.70 22.83
C VAL A 371 31.80 -38.59 23.32
N GLN A 372 32.96 -38.45 22.69
CA GLN A 372 33.81 -37.28 22.85
C GLN A 372 33.11 -36.10 22.16
N ILE A 373 32.86 -35.05 22.92
CA ILE A 373 32.38 -33.77 22.41
C ILE A 373 33.63 -32.99 22.01
N GLU A 374 33.83 -32.82 20.70
CA GLU A 374 34.84 -31.92 20.15
C GLU A 374 34.23 -30.51 20.12
N GLU A 375 34.83 -29.61 20.90
CA GLU A 375 34.41 -28.22 21.08
C GLU A 375 34.82 -27.43 19.83
N GLU A 376 33.89 -27.18 18.90
CA GLU A 376 34.12 -26.29 17.76
C GLU A 376 34.26 -24.84 18.24
N GLN A 377 35.46 -24.28 18.09
CA GLN A 377 35.71 -22.84 18.27
C GLN A 377 35.12 -22.03 17.10
N PRO A 378 34.53 -20.86 17.37
CA PRO A 378 34.00 -19.99 16.33
C PRO A 378 35.13 -19.31 15.53
N PRO A 379 35.00 -19.14 14.21
CA PRO A 379 36.03 -18.51 13.39
C PRO A 379 36.08 -16.99 13.61
N THR A 380 37.24 -16.52 14.07
CA THR A 380 37.70 -15.14 13.97
C THR A 380 37.96 -14.80 12.50
N ILE A 381 37.27 -13.79 11.96
CA ILE A 381 37.65 -13.14 10.69
C ILE A 381 37.61 -11.61 10.90
N TYR A 382 38.80 -11.03 11.06
CA TYR A 382 39.11 -9.67 10.63
C TYR A 382 40.25 -9.79 9.62
N GLU A 383 40.00 -9.48 8.35
CA GLU A 383 41.07 -9.08 7.44
C GLU A 383 40.56 -7.97 6.53
N THR A 384 40.95 -6.75 6.86
CA THR A 384 40.73 -5.53 6.10
C THR A 384 41.65 -5.51 4.89
N GLN A 385 41.13 -5.87 3.72
CA GLN A 385 41.81 -5.55 2.45
C GLN A 385 41.64 -4.06 2.14
N LYS A 386 42.76 -3.34 2.14
CA LYS A 386 42.92 -2.00 1.55
C LYS A 386 42.58 -2.08 0.06
N MET A 387 41.51 -1.41 -0.37
CA MET A 387 41.33 -1.07 -1.78
C MET A 387 42.13 0.20 -2.08
N GLU A 388 43.13 0.07 -2.96
CA GLU A 388 43.82 1.20 -3.56
C GLU A 388 42.87 1.93 -4.51
N VAL A 389 42.72 3.22 -4.29
CA VAL A 389 41.93 4.14 -5.11
C VAL A 389 42.70 4.42 -6.39
N PHE A 390 42.22 3.89 -7.51
CA PHE A 390 42.69 4.29 -8.83
C PHE A 390 42.00 5.60 -9.23
N VAL A 391 42.76 6.69 -9.24
CA VAL A 391 42.33 8.01 -9.74
C VAL A 391 42.78 8.12 -11.20
N PRO A 392 41.89 8.15 -12.20
CA PRO A 392 42.27 8.58 -13.53
C PRO A 392 42.29 10.11 -13.54
N THR A 393 43.49 10.68 -13.54
CA THR A 393 43.71 12.06 -13.99
C THR A 393 43.52 12.10 -15.49
N ASN A 394 42.46 12.77 -15.97
CA ASN A 394 42.47 13.31 -17.31
C ASN A 394 41.99 14.77 -17.26
N THR A 395 42.99 15.64 -17.34
CA THR A 395 42.87 17.04 -17.71
C THR A 395 42.40 17.12 -19.15
N ASP A 396 41.25 17.74 -19.38
CA ASP A 396 41.11 18.61 -20.55
C ASP A 396 40.11 19.72 -20.26
N GLU A 397 40.64 20.93 -20.18
CA GLU A 397 39.90 22.18 -20.18
C GLU A 397 39.46 22.51 -21.62
N ARG A 398 38.36 23.27 -21.71
CA ARG A 398 37.82 24.02 -22.86
C ARG A 398 36.73 23.32 -23.68
N SER A 399 35.49 23.65 -23.36
CA SER A 399 34.69 24.52 -24.26
C SER A 399 33.40 24.98 -23.57
N HIS A 400 33.24 26.29 -23.45
CA HIS A 400 31.96 26.93 -23.18
C HIS A 400 30.98 26.69 -24.34
N GLY A 401 29.77 26.23 -24.04
CA GLY A 401 28.67 26.15 -25.01
C GLY A 401 27.33 26.15 -24.28
N ARG A 402 26.52 27.18 -24.52
CA ARG A 402 25.15 27.32 -24.04
C ARG A 402 24.29 26.17 -24.57
N TYR A 403 23.57 25.47 -23.70
CA TYR A 403 22.52 24.51 -24.10
C TYR A 403 21.23 25.24 -24.47
N PRO A 404 20.63 25.04 -25.66
CA PRO A 404 19.30 25.52 -25.97
C PRO A 404 18.24 24.50 -25.50
N VAL A 405 17.41 24.91 -24.54
CA VAL A 405 16.34 24.12 -23.88
C VAL A 405 15.08 24.01 -24.76
N ARG A 406 15.20 23.72 -26.08
CA ARG A 406 14.02 23.68 -26.96
C ARG A 406 13.88 22.47 -27.89
N ASP A 407 14.92 21.67 -28.08
CA ASP A 407 14.86 20.54 -29.03
C ASP A 407 14.52 19.19 -28.39
N ASP A 408 14.43 19.10 -27.05
CA ASP A 408 14.19 17.83 -26.34
C ASP A 408 12.71 17.39 -26.36
N ILE A 409 11.77 18.33 -26.25
CA ILE A 409 10.33 18.00 -26.20
C ILE A 409 9.87 17.35 -27.49
N GLU A 410 10.40 17.77 -28.64
CA GLU A 410 10.01 17.26 -29.94
C GLU A 410 10.68 15.92 -30.26
N GLN A 411 11.89 15.67 -29.75
CA GLN A 411 12.51 14.34 -29.83
C GLN A 411 11.81 13.32 -28.95
N VAL A 412 11.47 13.70 -27.71
CA VAL A 412 10.67 12.87 -26.81
C VAL A 412 9.31 12.60 -27.45
N ARG A 413 8.60 13.62 -27.95
CA ARG A 413 7.32 13.44 -28.67
C ARG A 413 7.43 12.46 -29.85
N ARG A 414 8.47 12.57 -30.69
CA ARG A 414 8.67 11.67 -31.85
C ARG A 414 9.12 10.26 -31.47
N PHE A 415 9.81 10.09 -30.35
CA PHE A 415 10.11 8.77 -29.79
C PHE A 415 8.80 8.11 -29.33
N TYR A 416 7.96 8.87 -28.63
CA TYR A 416 6.67 8.40 -28.11
C TYR A 416 5.60 8.15 -29.18
N GLU A 417 5.51 8.98 -30.23
CA GLU A 417 4.60 8.74 -31.37
C GLU A 417 4.96 7.45 -32.14
N ARG A 418 6.22 7.01 -32.05
CA ARG A 418 6.69 5.76 -32.67
C ARG A 418 6.40 4.54 -31.81
N THR A 419 6.47 4.66 -30.48
CA THR A 419 6.10 3.57 -29.57
C THR A 419 4.58 3.43 -29.44
N THR A 420 3.83 4.52 -29.29
CA THR A 420 2.36 4.46 -29.14
C THR A 420 1.63 3.89 -30.36
N LYS A 421 2.10 4.14 -31.59
CA LYS A 421 1.53 3.50 -32.81
C LYS A 421 1.72 1.99 -32.89
N ALA A 422 2.55 1.40 -32.04
CA ALA A 422 2.70 -0.04 -31.93
C ALA A 422 1.75 -0.67 -30.87
N TYR A 423 1.06 0.15 -30.08
CA TYR A 423 0.25 -0.28 -28.93
C TYR A 423 -1.22 0.20 -28.94
N PHE A 424 -1.62 0.96 -29.97
CA PHE A 424 -3.02 1.30 -30.31
C PHE A 424 -3.29 0.89 -31.75
#